data_AF-A0A267TCX5-F1
#
_entry.id   AF-A0A267TCX5-F1
#
_cell.length_a   1.000
_cell.length_b   1.000
_cell.length_c   1.000
_cell.angle_alpha   90.00
_cell.angle_beta   90.00
_cell.angle_gamma   90.00
#
_symmetry.space_group_name_H-M   'P 1'
#
loop_
_entity.id
_entity.type
_entity.pdbx_description
1 polymer ?
#
loop_
_entity_poly.entity_id
_entity_poly.type
_entity_poly.pdbx_seq_one_letter_code
_entity_poly.pdbx_strand_id
1 'polypeptide(L)'
;MFYSLKKLHPTLRFFIQLGFVYILFHLLFRLGIWLMEMYPYEPPFAEFKVSDVSQPHSFVDSVSSSKGSSHLVILLKITGELDDSAEVSYGVYTFEKKKGKKTSKFEMLGTEKLFKGKINIDVRNDFYSSDTVHVFFTPKGSKKGWVKIRTSIR
;
A
#
# COMPACT_ATOMS: atom_id res chain seq x y z
N MET A 1 44.91 -23.24 23.72
CA MET A 1 44.77 -23.57 25.16
C MET A 1 43.51 -22.88 25.66
N PHE A 2 42.37 -23.58 25.76
CA PHE A 2 41.13 -22.96 26.24
C PHE A 2 41.10 -23.03 27.77
N TYR A 3 41.22 -21.87 28.43
CA TYR A 3 41.07 -21.80 29.89
C TYR A 3 39.62 -22.13 30.26
N SER A 4 39.43 -23.15 31.10
CA SER A 4 38.11 -23.52 31.58
C SER A 4 37.58 -22.46 32.55
N LEU A 5 36.45 -21.83 32.20
CA LEU A 5 35.75 -20.82 33.01
C LEU A 5 35.41 -21.29 34.44
N LYS A 6 35.45 -22.59 34.70
CA LYS A 6 35.20 -23.19 36.02
C LYS A 6 36.35 -22.96 37.03
N LYS A 7 37.54 -22.55 36.59
CA LYS A 7 38.70 -22.28 37.46
C LYS A 7 38.82 -20.82 37.92
N LEU A 8 37.90 -19.94 37.52
CA LEU A 8 37.90 -18.52 37.86
C LEU A 8 37.12 -18.25 39.16
N HIS A 9 37.54 -17.23 39.92
CA HIS A 9 36.82 -16.77 41.11
C HIS A 9 35.36 -16.41 40.77
N PRO A 10 34.37 -16.74 41.61
CA PRO A 10 32.95 -16.59 41.27
C PRO A 10 32.54 -15.19 40.82
N THR A 11 33.08 -14.15 41.45
CA THR A 11 32.83 -12.74 41.09
C THR A 11 33.38 -12.41 39.70
N LEU A 12 34.60 -12.84 39.37
CA LEU A 12 35.21 -12.61 38.06
C LEU A 12 34.44 -13.36 36.96
N ARG A 13 33.99 -14.58 37.24
CA ARG A 13 33.12 -15.35 36.34
C ARG A 13 31.78 -14.65 36.09
N PHE A 14 31.17 -14.05 37.12
CA PHE A 14 29.93 -13.28 37.01
C PHE A 14 30.09 -12.08 36.08
N PHE A 15 31.15 -11.26 36.25
CA PHE A 15 31.39 -10.11 35.37
C PHE A 15 31.69 -10.51 33.92
N ILE A 16 32.43 -11.60 33.70
CA ILE A 16 32.68 -12.13 32.35
C ILE A 16 31.35 -12.58 31.71
N GLN A 17 30.49 -13.28 32.45
CA GLN A 17 29.17 -13.68 31.97
C GLN A 17 28.30 -12.46 31.65
N LEU A 18 28.32 -11.43 32.49
CA LEU A 18 27.59 -10.17 32.26
C LEU A 18 28.07 -9.47 30.98
N GLY A 19 29.39 -9.43 30.76
CA GLY A 19 29.99 -8.87 29.56
C GLY A 19 29.61 -9.63 28.28
N PHE A 20 29.61 -10.97 28.33
CA PHE A 20 29.13 -11.78 27.20
C PHE A 20 27.64 -11.54 26.91
N VAL A 21 26.81 -11.46 27.94
CA VAL A 21 25.37 -11.18 27.79
C VAL A 21 25.16 -9.79 27.17
N TYR A 22 25.91 -8.78 27.63
CA TYR A 22 25.84 -7.43 27.08
C TYR A 22 26.24 -7.39 25.60
N ILE A 23 27.36 -8.04 25.24
CA ILE A 23 27.83 -8.12 23.84
C ILE A 23 26.79 -8.84 22.97
N LEU A 24 26.26 -9.97 23.44
CA LEU A 24 25.26 -10.74 22.71
C LEU A 24 23.98 -9.93 22.50
N PHE A 25 23.50 -9.24 23.54
CA PHE A 25 22.35 -8.35 23.44
C PHE A 25 22.58 -7.23 22.42
N HIS A 26 23.75 -6.60 22.45
CA HIS A 26 24.07 -5.50 21.53
C HIS A 26 24.19 -5.99 20.08
N LEU A 27 24.73 -7.19 19.85
CA LEU A 27 24.75 -7.82 18.53
C LEU A 27 23.34 -8.14 18.02
N LEU A 28 22.47 -8.71 18.87
CA LEU A 28 21.08 -8.99 18.50
C LEU A 28 20.29 -7.71 18.22
N PHE A 29 20.51 -6.66 18.99
CA PHE A 29 19.88 -5.36 18.77
C PHE A 29 20.28 -4.75 17.42
N ARG A 30 21.58 -4.76 17.09
CA ARG A 30 22.08 -4.29 15.80
C ARG A 30 21.54 -5.13 14.64
N LEU A 31 21.47 -6.45 14.81
CA LEU A 31 20.86 -7.33 13.83
C LEU A 31 19.37 -7.00 13.64
N GLY A 32 18.65 -6.71 14.71
CA GLY A 32 17.25 -6.28 14.65
C GLY A 32 17.05 -4.99 13.86
N ILE A 33 17.88 -3.96 14.11
CA ILE A 33 17.85 -2.71 13.33
C ILE A 33 18.16 -2.99 11.86
N TRP A 34 19.22 -3.75 11.59
CA TRP A 34 19.61 -4.08 10.22
C TRP A 34 18.52 -4.83 9.46
N LEU A 35 17.84 -5.78 10.11
CA LEU A 35 16.69 -6.47 9.52
C LEU A 35 15.52 -5.51 9.24
N MET A 36 15.27 -4.54 10.13
CA MET A 36 14.22 -3.55 9.95
C MET A 36 14.52 -2.59 8.78
N GLU A 37 15.80 -2.26 8.55
CA GLU A 37 16.25 -1.47 7.40
C GLU A 37 16.19 -2.25 6.09
N MET A 38 16.52 -3.55 6.10
CA MET A 38 16.49 -4.42 4.92
C MET A 38 15.08 -4.77 4.46
N TYR A 39 14.10 -4.74 5.37
CA TYR A 39 12.69 -5.00 5.08
C TYR A 39 11.85 -3.79 5.47
N PRO A 40 11.97 -2.65 4.75
CA PRO A 40 11.14 -1.50 5.01
C PRO A 40 9.66 -1.90 4.86
N TYR A 41 8.85 -1.52 5.83
CA TYR A 41 7.41 -1.74 5.75
C TYR A 41 6.84 -0.94 4.57
N GLU A 42 6.51 -1.62 3.47
CA GLU A 42 5.76 -1.03 2.38
C GLU A 42 4.26 -1.14 2.66
N PRO A 43 3.52 -0.01 2.75
CA PRO A 43 2.09 -0.07 2.92
C PRO A 43 1.43 -0.78 1.73
N PRO A 44 0.41 -1.63 1.98
CA PRO A 44 -0.21 -2.40 0.92
C PRO A 44 -0.84 -1.49 -0.13
N PHE A 45 -0.72 -1.91 -1.39
CA PHE A 45 -1.32 -1.25 -2.54
C PHE A 45 -1.84 -2.32 -3.53
N ALA A 46 -2.89 -1.98 -4.28
CA ALA A 46 -3.28 -2.75 -5.44
C ALA A 46 -2.70 -2.12 -6.72
N GLU A 47 -2.29 -2.94 -7.68
CA GLU A 47 -1.80 -2.50 -8.98
C GLU A 47 -2.61 -3.17 -10.09
N PHE A 48 -3.16 -2.36 -10.98
CA PHE A 48 -3.93 -2.78 -12.15
C PHE A 48 -3.22 -2.32 -13.41
N LYS A 49 -2.99 -3.23 -14.35
CA LYS A 49 -2.38 -2.91 -15.65
C LYS A 49 -3.43 -3.07 -16.75
N VAL A 50 -3.69 -2.00 -17.48
CA VAL A 50 -4.48 -1.96 -18.70
C VAL A 50 -3.53 -2.00 -19.88
N SER A 51 -3.35 -3.18 -20.47
CA SER A 51 -2.55 -3.35 -21.69
C SER A 51 -3.36 -3.20 -22.97
N ASP A 52 -4.66 -3.51 -22.93
CA ASP A 52 -5.60 -3.21 -24.01
C ASP A 52 -6.40 -1.95 -23.64
N VAL A 53 -5.89 -0.80 -24.08
CA VAL A 53 -6.50 0.51 -23.84
C VAL A 53 -7.63 0.84 -24.80
N SER A 54 -8.03 -0.08 -25.68
CA SER A 54 -9.14 0.12 -26.62
C SER A 54 -10.51 -0.18 -26.03
N GLN A 55 -10.55 -0.84 -24.87
CA GLN A 55 -11.76 -1.28 -24.19
C GLN A 55 -11.86 -0.69 -22.78
N PRO A 56 -13.07 -0.53 -22.23
CA PRO A 56 -13.24 -0.15 -20.84
C PRO A 56 -12.83 -1.30 -19.91
N HIS A 57 -12.24 -0.95 -18.76
CA HIS A 57 -11.86 -1.90 -17.71
C HIS A 57 -12.33 -1.43 -16.35
N SER A 58 -12.68 -2.36 -15.48
CA SER A 58 -13.08 -2.07 -14.09
C SER A 58 -12.24 -2.88 -13.12
N PHE A 59 -11.82 -2.24 -12.05
CA PHE A 59 -10.97 -2.81 -11.01
C PHE A 59 -11.57 -2.52 -9.63
N VAL A 60 -11.31 -3.41 -8.69
CA VAL A 60 -11.71 -3.22 -7.29
C VAL A 60 -10.50 -3.47 -6.42
N ASP A 61 -10.07 -2.45 -5.68
CA ASP A 61 -9.12 -2.60 -4.60
C ASP A 61 -9.86 -2.95 -3.32
N SER A 62 -9.55 -4.12 -2.77
CA SER A 62 -10.04 -4.62 -1.47
C SER A 62 -8.89 -5.02 -0.54
N VAL A 63 -7.64 -4.83 -0.99
CA VAL A 63 -6.43 -5.36 -0.35
C VAL A 63 -5.72 -4.29 0.46
N SER A 64 -5.82 -3.03 0.04
CA SER A 64 -5.05 -1.95 0.66
C SER A 64 -5.67 -1.35 1.93
N SER A 65 -6.92 -1.70 2.30
CA SER A 65 -7.61 -1.09 3.44
C SER A 65 -7.12 -1.58 4.81
N SER A 66 -6.80 -0.64 5.69
CA SER A 66 -6.67 -0.87 7.13
C SER A 66 -8.07 -0.92 7.77
N LYS A 67 -8.55 -2.12 8.11
CA LYS A 67 -9.84 -2.26 8.81
C LYS A 67 -9.80 -1.52 10.15
N GLY A 68 -10.71 -0.57 10.37
CA GLY A 68 -10.95 0.05 11.67
C GLY A 68 -10.76 1.57 11.79
N SER A 69 -10.35 2.26 10.72
CA SER A 69 -10.30 3.73 10.72
C SER A 69 -11.63 4.35 10.30
N SER A 70 -12.04 5.43 10.98
CA SER A 70 -13.21 6.24 10.59
C SER A 70 -12.91 7.18 9.43
N HIS A 71 -11.63 7.52 9.22
CA HIS A 71 -11.14 8.39 8.16
C HIS A 71 -10.14 7.61 7.31
N LEU A 72 -10.40 7.50 6.01
CA LEU A 72 -9.54 6.81 5.07
C LEU A 72 -9.13 7.75 3.93
N VAL A 73 -7.92 7.56 3.43
CA VAL A 73 -7.33 8.32 2.33
C VAL A 73 -7.07 7.37 1.17
N ILE A 74 -7.59 7.69 -0.02
CA ILE A 74 -7.23 7.00 -1.26
C ILE A 74 -6.05 7.74 -1.87
N LEU A 75 -4.98 7.01 -2.12
CA LEU A 75 -3.88 7.43 -2.98
C LEU A 75 -4.01 6.67 -4.29
N LEU A 76 -4.27 7.38 -5.38
CA LEU A 76 -4.40 6.84 -6.73
C LEU A 76 -3.25 7.38 -7.59
N LYS A 77 -2.42 6.48 -8.09
CA LYS A 77 -1.32 6.82 -9.01
C LYS A 77 -1.57 6.19 -10.37
N ILE A 78 -1.73 7.03 -11.40
CA ILE A 78 -1.95 6.60 -12.77
C ILE A 78 -0.70 6.93 -13.58
N THR A 79 -0.11 5.91 -14.18
CA THR A 79 1.07 6.05 -15.04
C THR A 79 0.83 5.32 -16.35
N GLY A 80 1.37 5.80 -17.46
CA GLY A 80 1.15 5.13 -18.73
C GLY A 80 1.61 5.92 -19.93
N GLU A 81 1.29 5.39 -21.10
CA GLU A 81 1.43 6.05 -22.37
C GLU A 81 0.25 5.69 -23.25
N LEU A 82 -0.41 6.70 -23.82
CA LEU A 82 -1.59 6.53 -24.66
C LEU A 82 -1.40 7.17 -26.04
N ASP A 83 -1.98 6.56 -27.07
CA ASP A 83 -2.00 7.14 -28.42
C ASP A 83 -3.05 8.25 -28.60
N ASP A 84 -4.05 8.28 -27.73
CA ASP A 84 -5.10 9.31 -27.65
C ASP A 84 -5.68 9.42 -26.23
N SER A 85 -6.81 10.11 -26.03
CA SER A 85 -7.38 10.35 -24.70
C SER A 85 -8.12 9.15 -24.08
N ALA A 86 -8.17 9.13 -22.75
CA ALA A 86 -8.96 8.21 -21.93
C ALA A 86 -9.38 8.88 -20.62
N GLU A 87 -10.19 8.21 -19.82
CA GLU A 87 -10.62 8.66 -18.50
C GLU A 87 -10.45 7.55 -17.47
N VAL A 88 -10.06 7.91 -16.25
CA VAL A 88 -10.07 7.02 -15.09
C VAL A 88 -10.98 7.61 -14.03
N SER A 89 -12.11 6.97 -13.80
CA SER A 89 -13.06 7.33 -12.74
C SER A 89 -12.86 6.42 -11.54
N TYR A 90 -13.06 6.94 -10.33
CA TYR A 90 -12.94 6.13 -9.13
C TYR A 90 -13.96 6.54 -8.06
N GLY A 91 -14.39 5.56 -7.27
CA GLY A 91 -15.40 5.75 -6.24
C GLY A 91 -15.47 4.59 -5.26
N VAL A 92 -16.39 4.68 -4.31
CA VAL A 92 -16.53 3.76 -3.19
C VAL A 92 -17.99 3.39 -2.98
N TYR A 93 -18.27 2.24 -2.37
CA TYR A 93 -19.62 1.96 -1.89
C TYR A 93 -19.76 2.45 -0.45
N THR A 94 -20.71 3.36 -0.24
CA THR A 94 -21.12 3.83 1.09
C THR A 94 -22.44 3.18 1.50
N PHE A 95 -22.68 3.09 2.81
CA PHE A 95 -23.91 2.52 3.35
C PHE A 95 -24.85 3.62 3.81
N GLU A 96 -26.05 3.64 3.22
CA GLU A 96 -27.13 4.52 3.65
C GLU A 96 -28.17 3.70 4.43
N LYS A 97 -28.64 4.22 5.56
CA LYS A 97 -29.72 3.59 6.34
C LYS A 97 -31.04 4.26 6.00
N LYS A 98 -31.82 3.65 5.09
CA LYS A 98 -33.17 4.11 4.75
C LYS A 98 -34.21 3.17 5.36
N LYS A 99 -35.09 3.72 6.21
CA LYS A 99 -36.22 3.01 6.84
C LYS A 99 -35.80 1.70 7.54
N GLY A 100 -34.71 1.73 8.29
CA GLY A 100 -34.20 0.56 9.03
C GLY A 100 -33.46 -0.48 8.18
N LYS A 101 -33.46 -0.38 6.84
CA LYS A 101 -32.67 -1.23 5.95
C LYS A 101 -31.34 -0.54 5.58
N LYS A 102 -30.26 -1.31 5.58
CA LYS A 102 -28.93 -0.87 5.14
C LYS A 102 -28.85 -1.11 3.63
N THR A 103 -28.73 -0.04 2.85
CA THR A 103 -28.59 -0.09 1.39
C THR A 103 -27.22 0.43 1.00
N SER A 104 -26.52 -0.28 0.10
CA SER A 104 -25.26 0.19 -0.49
C SER A 104 -25.55 1.19 -1.61
N LYS A 105 -24.84 2.31 -1.61
CA LYS A 105 -24.87 3.32 -2.68
C LYS A 105 -23.45 3.50 -3.19
N PHE A 106 -23.27 3.52 -4.51
CA PHE A 106 -22.00 3.88 -5.10
C PHE A 106 -21.84 5.42 -5.08
N GLU A 107 -20.71 5.89 -4.58
CA GLU A 107 -20.33 7.29 -4.52
C GLU A 107 -19.08 7.50 -5.38
N MET A 108 -19.23 8.28 -6.45
CA MET A 108 -18.11 8.67 -7.30
C MET A 108 -17.29 9.74 -6.58
N LEU A 109 -15.99 9.50 -6.42
CA LEU A 109 -15.08 10.41 -5.73
C LEU A 109 -14.34 11.33 -6.70
N GLY A 110 -14.04 10.86 -7.91
CA GLY A 110 -13.34 11.66 -8.90
C GLY A 110 -13.28 11.03 -10.28
N THR A 111 -12.82 11.81 -11.25
CA THR A 111 -12.53 11.37 -12.63
C THR A 111 -11.35 12.14 -13.18
N GLU A 112 -10.31 11.40 -13.56
CA GLU A 112 -9.09 11.94 -14.15
C GLU A 112 -9.11 11.77 -15.67
N LYS A 113 -8.90 12.87 -16.39
CA LYS A 113 -8.74 12.85 -17.84
C LYS A 113 -7.29 12.55 -18.19
N LEU A 114 -7.10 11.52 -19.00
CA LEU A 114 -5.80 11.10 -19.51
C LEU A 114 -5.65 11.64 -20.94
N PHE A 115 -4.62 12.44 -21.15
CA PHE A 115 -4.31 12.98 -22.47
C PHE A 115 -3.29 12.10 -23.21
N LYS A 116 -3.22 12.27 -24.52
CA LYS A 116 -2.25 11.61 -25.40
C LYS A 116 -0.81 11.79 -24.90
N GLY A 117 -0.01 10.73 -25.02
CA GLY A 117 1.40 10.70 -24.64
C GLY A 117 1.62 10.12 -23.25
N LYS A 118 2.69 10.54 -22.59
CA LYS A 118 3.09 10.02 -21.27
C LYS A 118 2.21 10.60 -20.17
N ILE A 119 1.74 9.72 -19.30
CA ILE A 119 0.83 10.01 -18.18
C ILE A 119 1.57 9.74 -16.88
N ASN A 120 1.47 10.69 -15.95
CA ASN A 120 1.90 10.53 -14.56
C ASN A 120 1.04 11.44 -13.69
N ILE A 121 -0.03 10.88 -13.12
CA ILE A 121 -0.99 11.58 -12.28
C ILE A 121 -0.97 10.92 -10.90
N ASP A 122 -0.94 11.75 -9.87
CA ASP A 122 -1.04 11.35 -8.47
C ASP A 122 -2.23 12.09 -7.87
N VAL A 123 -3.20 11.35 -7.34
CA VAL A 123 -4.44 11.87 -6.78
C VAL A 123 -4.59 11.38 -5.35
N ARG A 124 -4.94 12.31 -4.48
CA ARG A 124 -5.28 12.03 -3.10
C ARG A 124 -6.71 12.46 -2.84
N ASN A 125 -7.52 11.57 -2.29
CA ASN A 125 -8.90 11.86 -1.95
C ASN A 125 -9.25 11.30 -0.57
N ASP A 126 -9.77 12.14 0.30
CA ASP A 126 -10.18 11.76 1.64
C ASP A 126 -11.64 11.29 1.59
N PHE A 127 -11.93 10.14 2.20
CA PHE A 127 -13.28 9.58 2.21
C PHE A 127 -13.57 8.84 3.50
N TYR A 128 -14.84 8.54 3.68
CA TYR A 128 -15.36 7.92 4.88
C TYR A 128 -16.09 6.63 4.49
N SER A 129 -15.98 5.60 5.33
CA SER A 129 -16.92 4.47 5.41
C SER A 129 -16.81 3.30 4.41
N SER A 130 -15.78 3.19 3.57
CA SER A 130 -15.58 2.01 2.71
C SER A 130 -14.17 1.42 2.81
N ASP A 131 -14.08 0.10 2.79
CA ASP A 131 -12.83 -0.67 2.74
C ASP A 131 -12.44 -1.07 1.31
N THR A 132 -13.19 -0.58 0.32
CA THR A 132 -12.94 -0.88 -1.09
C THR A 132 -12.99 0.36 -1.97
N VAL A 133 -12.15 0.38 -3.00
CA VAL A 133 -12.13 1.42 -4.03
C VAL A 133 -12.37 0.79 -5.39
N HIS A 134 -13.36 1.29 -6.10
CA HIS A 134 -13.68 0.88 -7.46
C HIS A 134 -13.07 1.87 -8.43
N VAL A 135 -12.35 1.36 -9.42
CA VAL A 135 -11.68 2.15 -10.45
C VAL A 135 -12.17 1.71 -11.82
N PHE A 136 -12.49 2.66 -12.68
CA PHE A 136 -13.00 2.43 -14.03
C PHE A 136 -12.12 3.17 -15.03
N PHE A 137 -11.47 2.43 -15.91
CA PHE A 137 -10.79 2.96 -17.08
C PHE A 137 -11.77 3.00 -18.26
N THR A 138 -11.91 4.15 -18.91
CA THR A 138 -12.79 4.34 -20.07
C THR A 138 -11.99 4.97 -21.22
N PRO A 139 -11.83 4.28 -22.36
CA PRO A 139 -11.16 4.86 -23.52
C PRO A 139 -11.99 5.97 -24.15
N LYS A 140 -11.34 7.08 -24.52
CA LYS A 140 -11.95 8.23 -25.22
C LYS A 140 -11.26 8.46 -26.56
N GLY A 141 -11.13 7.38 -27.34
CA GLY A 141 -10.42 7.38 -28.63
C GLY A 141 -9.10 6.63 -28.60
N SER A 142 -8.52 6.39 -27.42
CA SER A 142 -7.32 5.55 -27.27
C SER A 142 -7.53 4.14 -27.83
N LYS A 143 -6.55 3.66 -28.60
CA LYS A 143 -6.53 2.30 -29.19
C LYS A 143 -5.21 1.58 -28.94
N LYS A 144 -4.15 2.32 -28.63
CA LYS A 144 -2.81 1.78 -28.38
C LYS A 144 -2.19 2.47 -27.18
N GLY A 145 -1.38 1.71 -26.45
CA GLY A 145 -0.72 2.21 -25.25
C GLY A 145 -0.89 1.26 -24.10
N TRP A 146 -0.54 1.75 -22.91
CA TRP A 146 -0.69 1.02 -21.66
C TRP A 146 -0.94 2.00 -20.53
N VAL A 147 -1.72 1.58 -19.55
CA VAL A 147 -1.94 2.34 -18.32
C VAL A 147 -1.74 1.41 -17.13
N LYS A 148 -1.09 1.91 -16.10
CA LYS A 148 -0.93 1.28 -14.79
C LYS A 148 -1.57 2.18 -13.76
N ILE A 149 -2.52 1.62 -13.02
CA ILE A 149 -3.24 2.29 -11.97
C ILE A 149 -2.88 1.63 -10.64
N ARG A 150 -2.33 2.39 -9.71
CA ARG A 150 -2.04 1.94 -8.34
C ARG A 150 -2.98 2.62 -7.37
N THR A 151 -3.52 1.86 -6.43
CA THR A 151 -4.38 2.35 -5.36
C THR A 151 -3.85 1.95 -3.99
N SER A 152 -3.94 2.83 -3.01
CA SER A 152 -3.64 2.55 -1.60
C SER A 152 -4.67 3.26 -0.73
N ILE A 153 -5.33 2.52 0.16
CA ILE A 153 -6.31 3.03 1.13
C ILE A 153 -5.60 3.13 2.49
N ARG A 154 -5.55 4.32 3.10
CA ARG A 154 -4.80 4.54 4.36
C ARG A 154 -5.63 5.20 5.45
#